data_AF-A0AA48GJJ3-F1
#
_entry.id   AF-A0AA48GJJ3-F1
#
_cell.length_a   1.000
_cell.length_b   1.000
_cell.length_c   1.000
_cell.angle_alpha   90.00
_cell.angle_beta   90.00
_cell.angle_gamma   90.00
#
_symmetry.space_group_name_H-M   'P 1'
#
loop_
_entity.id
_entity.type
_entity.pdbx_description
1 polymer ?
#
loop_
_entity_poly.entity_id
_entity_poly.type
_entity_poly.pdbx_seq_one_letter_code
_entity_poly.pdbx_strand_id
1 'polypeptide(L)' 'MIVYARINNIGWAHLWTSREAYEDGEASVHFFNSRIDPRWQELVLTEDQRTRLAAGELVEMEDPGYLEGS' A
#
# COMPACT_ATOMS: atom_id res chain seq x y z
N MET A 1 8.74 8.59 -3.27
CA MET A 1 9.39 7.90 -2.12
C MET A 1 9.03 6.41 -2.12
N ILE A 2 9.74 5.52 -1.40
CA ILE A 2 9.34 4.10 -1.27
C ILE A 2 8.36 3.95 -0.10
N VAL A 3 7.33 3.13 -0.28
CA VAL A 3 6.34 2.76 0.73
C VAL A 3 6.11 1.26 0.75
N TYR A 4 5.55 0.79 1.86
CA TYR A 4 5.14 -0.58 2.05
C TYR A 4 3.63 -0.63 2.12
N ALA A 5 3.01 -1.35 1.18
CA ALA A 5 1.57 -1.40 1.02
C ALA A 5 1.03 -2.81 1.32
N ARG A 6 -0.15 -2.87 1.95
CA ARG A 6 -0.92 -4.11 2.13
C ARG A 6 -2.40 -3.85 1.89
N ILE A 7 -3.08 -4.75 1.21
CA ILE A 7 -4.54 -4.74 1.08
C ILE A 7 -5.15 -5.78 2.01
N ASN A 8 -6.13 -5.39 2.83
CA ASN A 8 -6.88 -6.35 3.62
C ASN A 8 -8.01 -7.01 2.82
N ASN A 9 -8.62 -8.06 3.37
CA ASN A 9 -9.71 -8.79 2.72
C ASN A 9 -10.94 -7.94 2.35
N ILE A 10 -11.15 -6.79 3.00
CA ILE A 10 -12.26 -5.87 2.74
C ILE A 10 -11.93 -4.91 1.58
N GLY A 11 -10.66 -4.81 1.16
CA GLY A 11 -10.22 -3.93 0.07
C GLY A 11 -9.69 -2.58 0.54
N TRP A 12 -9.34 -2.44 1.83
CA TRP A 12 -8.59 -1.27 2.29
C TRP A 12 -7.11 -1.48 2.04
N ALA A 13 -6.49 -0.52 1.37
CA ALA A 13 -5.04 -0.42 1.28
C ALA A 13 -4.51 0.36 2.48
N HIS A 14 -3.41 -0.11 3.03
CA HIS A 14 -2.66 0.49 4.13
C HIS A 14 -1.24 0.74 3.68
N LEU A 15 -0.68 1.91 4.03
CA LEU A 15 0.67 2.33 3.67
C LEU A 15 1.52 2.56 4.92
N TRP A 16 2.76 2.09 4.89
CA TRP A 16 3.82 2.36 5.86
C TRP A 16 5.05 2.94 5.15
N THR A 17 5.85 3.74 5.87
CA THR A 17 7.11 4.30 5.37
C THR A 17 8.31 3.36 5.54
N SER A 18 8.17 2.31 6.35
CA SER A 18 9.17 1.26 6.53
C SER A 18 8.51 -0.11 6.70
N ARG A 19 9.23 -1.19 6.36
CA ARG A 19 8.80 -2.56 6.65
C ARG A 19 8.76 -2.82 8.16
N GLU A 20 9.75 -2.29 8.89
CA GLU A 20 9.89 -2.46 10.34
C GLU A 20 8.64 -1.96 11.09
N ALA A 21 8.10 -0.79 10.71
CA ALA A 21 6.86 -0.28 11.32
C ALA A 21 5.67 -1.25 11.17
N TYR A 22 5.55 -1.94 10.03
CA TYR A 22 4.54 -2.97 9.85
C TYR A 22 4.81 -4.20 10.74
N GLU A 23 6.06 -4.66 10.79
CA GLU A 23 6.46 -5.86 11.54
C GLU A 23 6.34 -5.67 13.07
N ASP A 24 6.57 -4.45 13.55
CA ASP A 24 6.41 -4.04 14.95
C ASP A 24 4.93 -3.81 15.34
N GLY A 25 4.02 -3.91 14.37
CA GLY A 25 2.58 -3.73 14.59
C GLY A 25 2.16 -2.26 14.74
N GLU A 26 2.95 -1.32 14.23
CA GLU A 26 2.58 0.09 14.20
C GLU A 26 1.41 0.35 13.24
N ALA A 27 0.67 1.42 13.50
CA ALA A 27 -0.40 1.86 12.62
C ALA A 27 0.15 2.31 11.26
N SER A 28 -0.58 2.01 10.18
CA SER A 28 -0.28 2.56 8.86
C SER A 28 -0.41 4.09 8.88
N VAL A 29 0.55 4.78 8.25
CA VAL A 29 0.55 6.25 8.15
C VAL A 29 -0.58 6.78 7.26
N HIS A 30 -1.08 5.95 6.33
CA HIS A 30 -2.20 6.28 5.47
C HIS A 30 -3.00 5.02 5.11
N PHE A 31 -4.32 5.16 4.92
CA PHE A 31 -5.18 4.08 4.48
C PHE A 31 -6.40 4.60 3.70
N PHE A 32 -6.84 3.85 2.70
CA PHE A 32 -7.93 4.22 1.81
C PHE A 32 -8.58 2.97 1.19
N ASN A 33 -9.78 3.14 0.62
CA ASN A 33 -10.46 2.04 -0.07
C ASN A 33 -9.88 1.88 -1.48
N SER A 34 -9.08 0.83 -1.67
CA SER A 34 -8.33 0.59 -2.90
C SER A 34 -9.22 0.31 -4.10
N ARG A 35 -10.47 -0.11 -3.88
CA ARG A 35 -11.43 -0.44 -4.95
C ARG A 35 -12.04 0.78 -5.62
N ILE A 36 -12.03 1.93 -4.96
CA ILE A 36 -12.67 3.16 -5.45
C ILE A 36 -11.71 4.35 -5.54
N ASP A 37 -10.54 4.26 -4.91
CA ASP A 37 -9.57 5.33 -4.98
C ASP A 37 -8.98 5.44 -6.40
N PRO A 38 -9.17 6.57 -7.10
CA PRO A 38 -8.75 6.72 -8.49
C PRO A 38 -7.22 6.66 -8.63
N ARG A 39 -6.48 7.25 -7.69
CA ARG A 39 -5.01 7.27 -7.70
C ARG A 39 -4.45 5.87 -7.52
N TRP A 40 -5.09 5.04 -6.70
CA TRP A 40 -4.74 3.62 -6.60
C TRP A 40 -5.05 2.83 -7.86
N GLN A 41 -6.21 3.05 -8.48
CA GLN A 41 -6.61 2.32 -9.70
C GLN A 41 -5.72 2.66 -10.91
N GLU A 42 -5.19 3.87 -10.97
CA GLU A 42 -4.27 4.33 -12.02
C GLU A 42 -2.82 3.89 -11.82
N LEU A 43 -2.51 3.28 -10.67
CA LEU A 43 -1.16 2.85 -10.33
C LEU A 43 -0.64 1.75 -11.26
N VAL A 44 0.57 1.97 -11.81
CA VAL A 44 1.27 0.98 -12.61
C VAL A 44 2.03 0.01 -11.69
N LEU A 45 1.38 -1.10 -11.34
CA LEU A 45 1.98 -2.20 -10.60
C LEU A 45 2.50 -3.30 -11.52
N THR A 46 3.63 -3.92 -11.15
CA THR A 46 4.09 -5.17 -11.76
C THR A 46 3.13 -6.31 -11.45
N GLU A 47 3.18 -7.38 -12.23
CA GLU A 47 2.33 -8.57 -12.02
C GLU A 47 2.56 -9.22 -10.64
N ASP A 48 3.83 -9.26 -10.19
CA ASP A 48 4.19 -9.76 -8.86
C ASP A 48 3.56 -8.90 -7.76
N GLN A 49 3.70 -7.58 -7.83
CA GLN A 49 3.11 -6.66 -6.85
C GLN A 49 1.59 -6.81 -6.80
N ARG A 50 0.91 -6.89 -7.95
CA ARG A 50 -0.54 -7.09 -8.01
C ARG A 50 -0.95 -8.40 -7.33
N THR A 51 -0.26 -9.49 -7.64
CA THR A 51 -0.57 -10.82 -7.09
C THR A 51 -0.38 -10.85 -5.58
N ARG A 52 0.73 -10.31 -5.09
CA ARG A 52 1.06 -10.26 -3.66
C ARG A 52 0.12 -9.34 -2.87
N LEU A 53 -0.23 -8.18 -3.42
CA LEU A 53 -1.24 -7.29 -2.82
C LEU A 53 -2.62 -7.97 -2.77
N ALA A 54 -3.01 -8.69 -3.82
CA ALA A 54 -4.27 -9.45 -3.84
C ALA A 54 -4.28 -10.62 -2.83
N ALA A 55 -3.12 -11.21 -2.54
CA ALA A 55 -2.95 -12.21 -1.49
C ALA A 55 -2.91 -11.59 -0.07
N GLY A 56 -2.91 -10.26 0.05
CA GLY A 56 -2.82 -9.55 1.32
C GLY A 56 -1.43 -9.56 1.94
N GLU A 57 -0.39 -9.71 1.11
CA GLU A 57 1.01 -9.58 1.52
C GLU A 57 1.45 -8.12 1.59
N LEU A 58 2.54 -7.87 2.33
CA LEU A 58 3.21 -6.58 2.33
C LEU A 58 4.11 -6.45 1.09
N VAL A 59 3.90 -5.40 0.32
CA VAL A 59 4.59 -5.13 -0.93
C VAL A 59 5.32 -3.80 -0.87
N GLU A 60 6.59 -3.80 -1.26
CA GLU A 60 7.39 -2.59 -1.44
C GLU A 60 7.09 -2.00 -2.83
N MET A 61 6.83 -0.71 -2.88
CA MET A 61 6.47 0.01 -4.10
C MET A 61 6.76 1.51 -3.97
N GLU A 62 6.77 2.22 -5.09
CA GLU A 62 6.80 3.68 -5.08
C GLU A 62 5.48 4.23 -4.52
N ASP A 63 5.58 5.31 -3.73
CA ASP A 63 4.42 6.03 -3.24
C ASP A 63 3.60 6.56 -4.42
N PRO A 64 2.29 6.22 -4.49
CA PRO A 64 1.41 6.77 -5.52
C PRO A 64 1.17 8.29 -5.42
N GLY A 65 1.83 9.00 -4.50
CA GLY A 65 1.66 10.42 -4.20
C GLY A 65 0.73 10.69 -3.01
N TYR A 66 0.62 9.75 -2.07
CA TYR A 66 -0.14 9.97 -0.83
C TYR A 66 0.70 10.61 0.27
N LEU A 67 2.01 10.37 0.26
CA LEU A 67 2.92 10.75 1.34
C LEU A 67 3.95 11.81 0.90
N GLU A 68 4.02 12.13 -0.40
CA GLU A 68 4.82 13.26 -0.89
C GLU A 68 4.24 14.60 -0.38
N GLY A 69 4.97 15.24 0.54
CA GLY A 69 4.63 16.55 1.12
C GLY A 69 4.10 16.54 2.55
N SER A 70 4.04 15.38 3.21
CA SER A 70 3.75 15.24 4.66
C SER A 70 4.97 15.44 5.55
#